data_AF-A0A380AMH1-F1
#
_entry.id   AF-A0A380AMH1-F1
#
_cell.length_a   1.000
_cell.length_b   1.000
_cell.length_c   1.000
_cell.angle_alpha   90.00
_cell.angle_beta   90.00
_cell.angle_gamma   90.00
#
_symmetry.space_group_name_H-M   'P 1'
#
loop_
_entity.id
_entity.type
_entity.pdbx_description
1 polymer ?
#
loop_
_entity_poly.entity_id
_entity_poly.type
_entity_poly.pdbx_seq_one_letter_code
_entity_poly.pdbx_strand_id
1 'polypeptide(L)'
;MTSPLEGSAKNFSRKEHPEHSLRYRIAGEFLDVAKGLWDSWEDDAFVRNKASGEFFRAGKLHTLNHQGEFFSVQGPLNIGRTPQGRPILFQAGASEDGKRLAAQHADAIFTHHDTLEQAQDFYQDVKRQLVEQGREPDDLRIFQGVSVIVGDDDADVERQYQETARLVSIENALNYLGRYFEHYDFSRHPLDAPFPDIGDLGQNSFRSTTDAIKRNARERNLTLRQMALEAASPRPVFSGTPEAVADGLQRWFDGAAADGFIISGGTPNAFGHFVDRVVPILQQRGLFRRAYHGDTLREHLGLTRPLNRFTQ
;
A
#
# COMPACT_ATOMS: atom_id res chain seq x y z
N MET A 1 -13.39 -9.91 6.98
CA MET A 1 -12.08 -9.94 6.30
C MET A 1 -12.30 -9.63 4.83
N THR A 2 -11.61 -8.63 4.28
CA THR A 2 -11.65 -8.28 2.85
C THR A 2 -10.59 -9.04 2.04
N SER A 3 -10.00 -10.09 2.61
CA SER A 3 -8.97 -10.92 1.98
C SER A 3 -9.44 -11.45 0.62
N PRO A 4 -8.58 -11.49 -0.40
CA PRO A 4 -8.91 -12.14 -1.66
C PRO A 4 -8.78 -13.67 -1.57
N LEU A 5 -8.15 -14.20 -0.51
CA LEU A 5 -7.88 -15.63 -0.35
C LEU A 5 -9.09 -16.36 0.23
N GLU A 6 -9.92 -16.94 -0.64
CA GLU A 6 -11.14 -17.67 -0.28
C GLU A 6 -10.91 -18.71 0.84
N GLY A 7 -9.79 -19.45 0.76
CA GLY A 7 -9.39 -20.46 1.74
C GLY A 7 -9.28 -19.94 3.18
N SER A 8 -9.11 -18.63 3.39
CA SER A 8 -9.05 -18.03 4.72
C SER A 8 -10.31 -18.32 5.52
N ALA A 9 -11.48 -18.34 4.87
CA ALA A 9 -12.78 -18.56 5.55
C ALA A 9 -12.82 -19.88 6.33
N LYS A 10 -12.16 -20.92 5.80
CA LYS A 10 -12.11 -22.27 6.39
C LYS A 10 -11.44 -22.30 7.76
N ASN A 11 -10.61 -21.31 8.08
CA ASN A 11 -9.93 -21.18 9.37
C ASN A 11 -10.74 -20.38 10.42
N PHE A 12 -11.89 -19.80 10.04
CA PHE A 12 -12.70 -18.93 10.92
C PHE A 12 -14.15 -19.41 11.04
N SER A 13 -14.37 -20.72 11.07
CA SER A 13 -15.69 -21.36 11.19
C SER A 13 -16.70 -20.89 10.14
N ARG A 14 -16.23 -20.56 8.92
CA ARG A 14 -17.06 -20.19 7.78
C ARG A 14 -16.85 -21.20 6.65
N LYS A 15 -17.96 -21.66 6.06
CA LYS A 15 -17.91 -22.58 4.92
C LYS A 15 -17.43 -21.89 3.65
N GLU A 16 -17.92 -20.67 3.45
CA GLU A 16 -17.71 -19.89 2.23
C GLU A 16 -17.15 -18.51 2.58
N HIS A 17 -16.42 -17.96 1.62
CA HIS A 17 -15.91 -16.62 1.71
C HIS A 17 -17.00 -15.64 1.22
N PRO A 18 -17.38 -14.60 2.00
CA PRO A 18 -18.45 -13.71 1.59
C PRO A 18 -18.15 -13.01 0.26
N GLU A 19 -19.20 -12.71 -0.51
CA GLU A 19 -19.14 -11.96 -1.76
C GLU A 19 -18.46 -10.60 -1.60
N HIS A 20 -17.83 -10.10 -2.68
CA HIS A 20 -16.98 -8.91 -2.64
C HIS A 20 -17.65 -7.71 -1.97
N SER A 21 -18.83 -7.30 -2.43
CA SER A 21 -19.56 -6.15 -1.90
C SER A 21 -19.95 -6.34 -0.42
N LEU A 22 -20.35 -7.55 -0.03
CA LEU A 22 -20.70 -7.88 1.35
C LEU A 22 -19.48 -7.74 2.29
N ARG A 23 -18.28 -8.09 1.82
CA ARG A 23 -17.05 -7.92 2.61
C ARG A 23 -16.78 -6.45 2.95
N TYR A 24 -17.04 -5.54 2.01
CA TYR A 24 -16.84 -4.10 2.23
C TYR A 24 -17.91 -3.51 3.16
N ARG A 25 -19.16 -3.98 3.08
CA ARG A 25 -20.21 -3.60 4.04
C ARG A 25 -19.87 -4.05 5.47
N ILE A 26 -19.43 -5.30 5.64
CA ILE A 26 -18.96 -5.81 6.93
C ILE A 26 -17.77 -4.99 7.43
N ALA A 27 -16.83 -4.63 6.54
CA ALA A 27 -15.65 -3.85 6.92
C ALA A 27 -16.01 -2.42 7.36
N GLY A 28 -16.95 -1.76 6.69
CA GLY A 28 -17.45 -0.45 7.09
C GLY A 28 -18.04 -0.48 8.50
N GLU A 29 -18.99 -1.38 8.75
CA GLU A 29 -19.61 -1.49 10.08
C GLU A 29 -18.59 -1.86 11.17
N PHE A 30 -17.63 -2.74 10.86
CA PHE A 30 -16.55 -3.06 11.80
C PHE A 30 -15.72 -1.82 12.17
N LEU A 31 -15.39 -0.97 11.19
CA LEU A 31 -14.63 0.26 11.43
C LEU A 31 -15.44 1.28 12.24
N ASP A 32 -16.76 1.36 12.03
CA ASP A 32 -17.64 2.19 12.84
C ASP A 32 -17.66 1.76 14.30
N VAL A 33 -17.80 0.45 14.54
CA VAL A 33 -17.75 -0.15 15.89
C VAL A 33 -16.38 0.10 16.54
N ALA A 34 -15.29 -0.17 15.83
CA ALA A 34 -13.94 0.00 16.37
C ALA A 34 -13.65 1.47 16.72
N LYS A 35 -13.97 2.40 15.81
CA LYS A 35 -13.85 3.85 16.07
C LYS A 35 -14.74 4.31 17.22
N GLY A 36 -15.93 3.72 17.35
CA GLY A 36 -16.85 3.98 18.46
C GLY A 36 -16.28 3.59 19.81
N LEU A 37 -15.75 2.36 19.89
CA LEU A 37 -15.09 1.87 21.09
C LEU A 37 -13.84 2.66 21.45
N TRP A 38 -13.03 3.08 20.47
CA TRP A 38 -11.87 3.92 20.74
C TRP A 38 -12.22 5.29 21.33
N ASP A 39 -13.44 5.77 21.17
CA ASP A 39 -13.91 7.01 21.79
C ASP A 39 -14.65 6.79 23.13
N SER A 40 -14.75 5.55 23.65
CA SER A 40 -15.45 5.26 24.91
C SER A 40 -14.95 6.08 26.12
N TRP A 41 -13.69 6.47 26.13
CA TRP A 41 -13.10 7.30 27.18
C TRP A 41 -12.73 8.67 26.61
N GLU A 42 -13.21 9.76 27.22
CA GLU A 42 -12.71 11.10 26.87
C GLU A 42 -11.25 11.27 27.31
N ASP A 43 -10.55 12.24 26.68
CA ASP A 43 -9.10 12.42 26.84
C ASP A 43 -8.68 12.70 28.29
N ASP A 44 -9.52 13.39 29.06
CA ASP A 44 -9.30 13.77 30.45
C ASP A 44 -10.19 12.97 31.44
N ALA A 45 -10.63 11.78 31.05
CA ALA A 45 -11.47 10.94 31.89
C ALA A 45 -10.74 10.42 33.14
N PHE A 46 -9.44 10.10 33.04
CA PHE A 46 -8.66 9.48 34.12
C PHE A 46 -7.94 10.52 35.00
N VAL A 47 -8.62 11.03 36.04
CA VAL A 47 -8.07 12.01 37.00
C VAL A 47 -7.06 11.42 37.99
N ARG A 48 -7.21 10.15 38.39
CA ARG A 48 -6.31 9.40 39.29
C ARG A 48 -5.97 10.16 40.58
N ASN A 49 -6.96 10.80 41.21
CA ASN A 49 -6.79 11.63 42.39
C ASN A 49 -6.65 10.77 43.65
N LYS A 50 -5.42 10.75 44.22
CA LYS A 50 -5.11 9.98 45.43
C LYS A 50 -5.74 10.55 46.71
N ALA A 51 -6.03 11.85 46.76
CA ALA A 51 -6.59 12.50 47.94
C ALA A 51 -8.10 12.26 48.07
N SER A 52 -8.84 12.31 46.96
CA SER A 52 -10.29 12.04 46.94
C SER A 52 -10.64 10.57 46.73
N GLY A 53 -9.71 9.76 46.19
CA GLY A 53 -9.96 8.38 45.77
C GLY A 53 -10.65 8.27 44.40
N GLU A 54 -10.91 9.39 43.72
CA GLU A 54 -11.52 9.39 42.38
C GLU A 54 -10.50 8.95 41.32
N PHE A 55 -10.70 7.77 40.73
CA PHE A 55 -9.83 7.26 39.67
C PHE A 55 -10.14 7.86 38.30
N PHE A 56 -11.44 8.00 37.97
CA PHE A 56 -11.92 8.55 36.71
C PHE A 56 -13.24 9.29 36.90
N ARG A 57 -13.55 10.20 35.97
CA ARG A 57 -14.81 10.95 35.92
C ARG A 57 -15.90 10.11 35.26
N ALA A 58 -16.93 9.73 36.01
CA ALA A 58 -18.00 8.85 35.51
C ALA A 58 -18.73 9.40 34.28
N GLY A 59 -18.93 10.73 34.19
CA GLY A 59 -19.58 11.37 33.04
C GLY A 59 -18.74 11.42 31.75
N LYS A 60 -17.50 10.89 31.79
CA LYS A 60 -16.55 10.87 30.67
C LYS A 60 -16.27 9.45 30.14
N LEU A 61 -17.11 8.50 30.53
CA LEU A 61 -17.12 7.12 30.09
C LEU A 61 -18.43 6.82 29.36
N HIS A 62 -18.33 6.37 28.12
CA HIS A 62 -19.47 6.25 27.21
C HIS A 62 -19.58 4.82 26.65
N THR A 63 -20.78 4.23 26.80
CA THR A 63 -21.16 3.00 26.10
C THR A 63 -21.41 3.31 24.62
N LEU A 64 -21.05 2.37 23.74
CA LEU A 64 -21.27 2.51 22.31
C LEU A 64 -22.72 2.16 21.92
N ASN A 65 -23.27 1.09 22.51
CA ASN A 65 -24.61 0.57 22.23
C ASN A 65 -24.91 0.36 20.73
N HIS A 66 -23.91 -0.07 19.96
CA HIS A 66 -24.06 -0.33 18.53
C HIS A 66 -24.93 -1.56 18.29
N GLN A 67 -25.94 -1.42 17.44
CA GLN A 67 -26.77 -2.50 16.92
C GLN A 67 -26.90 -2.31 15.41
N GLY A 68 -26.03 -2.97 14.65
CA GLY A 68 -26.02 -2.93 13.20
C GLY A 68 -26.45 -4.26 12.59
N GLU A 69 -26.21 -4.40 11.30
CA GLU A 69 -26.57 -5.60 10.54
C GLU A 69 -25.62 -6.76 10.86
N PHE A 70 -24.33 -6.46 11.06
CA PHE A 70 -23.28 -7.47 11.24
C PHE A 70 -22.80 -7.58 12.69
N PHE A 71 -22.92 -6.52 13.50
CA PHE A 71 -22.39 -6.47 14.85
C PHE A 71 -23.39 -5.89 15.86
N SER A 72 -23.36 -6.43 17.08
CA SER A 72 -24.07 -5.89 18.24
C SER A 72 -23.09 -5.77 19.40
N VAL A 73 -22.75 -4.54 19.79
CA VAL A 73 -21.65 -4.24 20.71
C VAL A 73 -22.02 -3.10 21.66
N GLN A 74 -22.15 -3.43 22.95
CA GLN A 74 -22.53 -2.47 23.98
C GLN A 74 -21.39 -1.50 24.38
N GLY A 75 -20.16 -2.00 24.55
CA GLY A 75 -19.08 -1.24 25.19
C GLY A 75 -19.32 -1.02 26.70
N PRO A 76 -18.58 -0.13 27.38
CA PRO A 76 -17.48 0.69 26.83
C PRO A 76 -16.21 -0.15 26.60
N LEU A 77 -15.26 0.40 25.86
CA LEU A 77 -13.92 -0.20 25.76
C LEU A 77 -13.20 -0.09 27.10
N ASN A 78 -12.40 -1.09 27.47
CA ASN A 78 -11.68 -1.16 28.75
C ASN A 78 -10.27 -0.53 28.70
N ILE A 79 -9.95 0.27 27.68
CA ILE A 79 -8.68 0.99 27.53
C ILE A 79 -8.93 2.44 27.09
N GLY A 80 -8.15 3.37 27.62
CA GLY A 80 -8.23 4.79 27.28
C GLY A 80 -7.67 5.11 25.88
N ARG A 81 -7.95 6.33 25.41
CA ARG A 81 -7.44 6.84 24.11
C ARG A 81 -5.93 6.99 24.11
N THR A 82 -5.36 6.86 22.91
CA THR A 82 -3.93 7.14 22.69
C THR A 82 -3.71 8.65 22.54
N PRO A 83 -2.47 9.17 22.68
CA PRO A 83 -2.17 10.58 22.45
C PRO A 83 -2.63 11.11 21.09
N GLN A 84 -2.63 10.26 20.05
CA GLN A 84 -3.14 10.58 18.70
C GLN A 84 -4.65 10.33 18.49
N GLY A 85 -5.41 10.16 19.58
CA GLY A 85 -6.83 9.83 19.57
C GLY A 85 -7.04 8.34 19.30
N ARG A 86 -6.82 7.93 18.05
CA ARG A 86 -6.94 6.53 17.59
C ARG A 86 -5.79 6.11 16.67
N PRO A 87 -5.53 4.80 16.51
CA PRO A 87 -4.55 4.30 15.55
C PRO A 87 -4.77 4.84 14.13
N ILE A 88 -3.68 4.96 13.34
CA ILE A 88 -3.77 5.34 11.93
C ILE A 88 -4.34 4.17 11.13
N LEU A 89 -5.36 4.45 10.33
CA LEU A 89 -6.02 3.46 9.48
C LEU A 89 -5.44 3.48 8.06
N PHE A 90 -4.61 2.50 7.77
CA PHE A 90 -4.16 2.19 6.41
C PHE A 90 -5.15 1.25 5.71
N GLN A 91 -5.40 1.51 4.43
CA GLN A 91 -6.21 0.66 3.56
C GLN A 91 -5.47 0.45 2.23
N ALA A 92 -5.68 -0.68 1.55
CA ALA A 92 -4.96 -1.04 0.33
C ALA A 92 -5.85 -1.61 -0.79
N GLY A 93 -7.14 -1.25 -0.80
CA GLY A 93 -8.10 -1.71 -1.80
C GLY A 93 -8.24 -0.71 -2.94
N ALA A 94 -7.88 -1.13 -4.15
CA ALA A 94 -7.92 -0.30 -5.35
C ALA A 94 -9.26 -0.34 -6.10
N SER A 95 -10.19 -1.25 -5.76
CA SER A 95 -11.52 -1.33 -6.39
C SER A 95 -12.41 -0.15 -5.98
N GLU A 96 -13.51 0.10 -6.71
CA GLU A 96 -14.46 1.18 -6.37
C GLU A 96 -14.99 1.07 -4.93
N ASP A 97 -15.38 -0.12 -4.48
CA ASP A 97 -15.80 -0.33 -3.08
C ASP A 97 -14.65 -0.08 -2.10
N GLY A 98 -13.42 -0.42 -2.49
CA GLY A 98 -12.20 -0.18 -1.71
C GLY A 98 -11.91 1.30 -1.54
N LYS A 99 -11.96 2.07 -2.63
CA LYS A 99 -11.79 3.52 -2.65
C LYS A 99 -12.87 4.22 -1.84
N ARG A 100 -14.13 3.80 -1.99
CA ARG A 100 -15.25 4.31 -1.17
C ARG A 100 -15.04 4.08 0.32
N LEU A 101 -14.67 2.85 0.71
CA LEU A 101 -14.37 2.53 2.12
C LEU A 101 -13.21 3.38 2.65
N ALA A 102 -12.16 3.57 1.84
CA ALA A 102 -11.01 4.38 2.22
C ALA A 102 -11.38 5.87 2.36
N ALA A 103 -12.14 6.42 1.42
CA ALA A 103 -12.65 7.79 1.47
C ALA A 103 -13.48 8.02 2.75
N GLN A 104 -14.25 7.02 3.20
CA GLN A 104 -15.05 7.13 4.43
C GLN A 104 -14.22 6.95 5.71
N HIS A 105 -13.30 5.99 5.75
CA HIS A 105 -12.69 5.57 7.02
C HIS A 105 -11.19 5.73 7.15
N ALA A 106 -10.43 5.72 6.06
CA ALA A 106 -8.97 5.62 6.11
C ALA A 106 -8.30 6.97 6.40
N ASP A 107 -7.18 6.90 7.10
CA ASP A 107 -6.24 8.02 7.28
C ASP A 107 -5.15 7.97 6.19
N ALA A 108 -4.89 6.78 5.63
CA ALA A 108 -3.90 6.57 4.57
C ALA A 108 -4.30 5.43 3.62
N ILE A 109 -3.89 5.53 2.35
CA ILE A 109 -3.98 4.46 1.36
C ILE A 109 -2.58 4.02 0.96
N PHE A 110 -2.38 2.71 0.90
CA PHE A 110 -1.27 2.09 0.20
C PHE A 110 -1.75 1.60 -1.17
N THR A 111 -1.06 2.00 -2.23
CA THR A 111 -1.42 1.60 -3.60
C THR A 111 -0.16 1.39 -4.44
N HIS A 112 -0.29 0.77 -5.60
CA HIS A 112 0.82 0.49 -6.49
C HIS A 112 0.37 0.66 -7.94
N HIS A 113 1.09 1.49 -8.68
CA HIS A 113 0.86 1.73 -10.10
C HIS A 113 2.21 1.72 -10.83
N ASP A 114 2.20 1.28 -12.08
CA ASP A 114 3.43 1.11 -12.87
C ASP A 114 3.84 2.41 -13.58
N THR A 115 2.89 3.32 -13.82
CA THR A 115 3.15 4.59 -14.52
C THR A 115 2.64 5.80 -13.73
N LEU A 116 3.20 6.96 -14.05
CA LEU A 116 2.82 8.23 -13.45
C LEU A 116 1.35 8.55 -13.72
N GLU A 117 0.90 8.34 -14.96
CA GLU A 117 -0.47 8.66 -15.40
C GLU A 117 -1.50 7.83 -14.62
N GLN A 118 -1.25 6.53 -14.47
CA GLN A 118 -2.12 5.65 -13.68
C GLN A 118 -2.17 6.09 -12.21
N ALA A 119 -1.03 6.46 -11.64
CA ALA A 119 -0.95 6.94 -10.27
C ALA A 119 -1.67 8.28 -10.08
N GLN A 120 -1.61 9.19 -11.06
CA GLN A 120 -2.33 10.47 -11.08
C GLN A 120 -3.84 10.26 -11.17
N ASP A 121 -4.30 9.39 -12.07
CA ASP A 121 -5.72 9.08 -12.23
C ASP A 121 -6.30 8.54 -10.92
N PHE A 122 -5.60 7.61 -10.27
CA PHE A 122 -5.99 7.08 -8.97
C PHE A 122 -5.99 8.15 -7.87
N TYR A 123 -4.95 8.97 -7.81
CA TYR A 123 -4.83 10.04 -6.82
C TYR A 123 -5.99 11.02 -6.92
N GLN A 124 -6.28 11.52 -8.12
CA GLN A 124 -7.37 12.47 -8.37
C GLN A 124 -8.73 11.85 -8.04
N ASP A 125 -8.94 10.59 -8.41
CA ASP A 125 -10.17 9.88 -8.14
C ASP A 125 -10.43 9.71 -6.63
N VAL A 126 -9.44 9.28 -5.87
CA VAL A 126 -9.54 9.16 -4.41
C VAL A 126 -9.81 10.52 -3.76
N LYS A 127 -9.04 11.55 -4.13
CA LYS A 127 -9.21 12.89 -3.53
C LYS A 127 -10.59 13.48 -3.85
N ARG A 128 -11.15 13.22 -5.04
CA ARG A 128 -12.53 13.59 -5.38
C ARG A 128 -13.55 12.87 -4.49
N GLN A 129 -13.41 11.56 -4.32
CA GLN A 129 -14.31 10.78 -3.47
C GLN A 129 -14.25 11.21 -1.98
N LEU A 130 -13.10 11.66 -1.48
CA LEU A 130 -13.00 12.23 -0.13
C LEU A 130 -13.91 13.45 0.05
N VAL A 131 -13.86 14.39 -0.91
CA VAL A 131 -14.66 15.61 -0.87
C VAL A 131 -16.15 15.29 -0.95
N GLU A 132 -16.54 14.31 -1.78
CA GLU A 132 -17.92 13.81 -1.86
C GLU A 132 -18.42 13.23 -0.53
N GLN A 133 -17.52 12.76 0.36
CA GLN A 133 -17.84 12.29 1.71
C GLN A 133 -17.72 13.40 2.79
N GLY A 134 -17.53 14.65 2.39
CA GLY A 134 -17.42 15.79 3.32
C GLY A 134 -16.10 15.85 4.08
N ARG A 135 -15.03 15.25 3.56
CA ARG A 135 -13.67 15.33 4.11
C ARG A 135 -12.80 16.25 3.27
N GLU A 136 -11.74 16.77 3.89
CA GLU A 136 -10.74 17.56 3.18
C GLU A 136 -9.75 16.64 2.44
N PRO A 137 -9.20 17.07 1.28
CA PRO A 137 -8.20 16.29 0.54
C PRO A 137 -6.98 15.87 1.38
N ASP A 138 -6.60 16.69 2.37
CA ASP A 138 -5.48 16.45 3.27
C ASP A 138 -5.81 15.53 4.46
N ASP A 139 -7.07 15.13 4.64
CA ASP A 139 -7.45 14.18 5.70
C ASP A 139 -7.00 12.74 5.40
N LEU A 140 -6.53 12.46 4.17
CA LEU A 140 -6.03 11.15 3.77
C LEU A 140 -4.74 11.30 2.95
N ARG A 141 -3.72 10.51 3.32
CA ARG A 141 -2.44 10.40 2.60
C ARG A 141 -2.41 9.21 1.65
N ILE A 142 -1.96 9.40 0.41
CA ILE A 142 -1.83 8.33 -0.60
C ILE A 142 -0.36 7.96 -0.76
N PHE A 143 -0.01 6.73 -0.41
CA PHE A 143 1.34 6.19 -0.50
C PHE A 143 1.47 5.21 -1.66
N GLN A 144 2.35 5.51 -2.61
CA GLN A 144 2.72 4.57 -3.65
C GLN A 144 3.77 3.59 -3.11
N GLY A 145 3.52 2.30 -3.25
CA GLY A 145 4.49 1.24 -3.03
C GLY A 145 5.46 1.18 -4.18
N VAL A 146 6.74 1.44 -3.91
CA VAL A 146 7.75 1.54 -4.95
C VAL A 146 8.97 0.74 -4.54
N SER A 147 9.46 -0.06 -5.48
CA SER A 147 10.79 -0.67 -5.35
C SER A 147 11.84 0.29 -5.87
N VAL A 148 13.03 0.25 -5.28
CA VAL A 148 14.17 1.07 -5.71
C VAL A 148 15.43 0.24 -5.92
N ILE A 149 16.26 0.65 -6.89
CA ILE A 149 17.68 0.27 -7.00
C ILE A 149 18.50 1.54 -7.10
N VAL A 150 19.43 1.73 -6.17
CA VAL A 150 20.31 2.89 -6.12
C VAL A 150 21.73 2.42 -6.40
N GLY A 151 22.25 2.76 -7.58
CA GLY A 151 23.61 2.42 -8.01
C GLY A 151 24.47 3.65 -8.29
N ASP A 152 25.76 3.43 -8.50
CA ASP A 152 26.71 4.48 -8.86
C ASP A 152 26.57 4.94 -10.31
N ASP A 153 26.20 4.02 -11.19
CA ASP A 153 25.97 4.22 -12.62
C ASP A 153 25.04 3.13 -13.18
N ASP A 154 24.72 3.19 -14.47
CA ASP A 154 23.84 2.21 -15.15
C ASP A 154 24.36 0.77 -15.07
N ALA A 155 25.69 0.58 -15.04
CA ALA A 155 26.29 -0.75 -14.98
C ALA A 155 26.18 -1.36 -13.58
N ASP A 156 26.32 -0.55 -12.53
CA ASP A 156 26.06 -0.96 -11.15
C ASP A 156 24.57 -1.28 -10.93
N VAL A 157 23.66 -0.42 -11.40
CA VAL A 157 22.21 -0.68 -11.34
C VAL A 157 21.85 -2.00 -12.02
N GLU A 158 22.40 -2.24 -13.23
CA GLU A 158 22.18 -3.49 -13.94
C GLU A 158 22.75 -4.69 -13.17
N ARG A 159 23.95 -4.57 -12.61
CA ARG A 159 24.56 -5.63 -11.80
C ARG A 159 23.68 -5.96 -10.58
N GLN A 160 23.24 -4.97 -9.82
CA GLN A 160 22.38 -5.16 -8.64
C GLN A 160 21.03 -5.78 -9.02
N TYR A 161 20.45 -5.36 -10.14
CA TYR A 161 19.23 -5.95 -10.68
C TYR A 161 19.45 -7.44 -11.00
N GLN A 162 20.52 -7.77 -11.74
CA GLN A 162 20.82 -9.15 -12.11
C GLN A 162 21.10 -10.03 -10.90
N GLU A 163 21.79 -9.53 -9.88
CA GLU A 163 22.00 -10.25 -8.61
C GLU A 163 20.68 -10.60 -7.94
N THR A 164 19.74 -9.64 -7.87
CA THR A 164 18.41 -9.86 -7.30
C THR A 164 17.59 -10.84 -8.15
N ALA A 165 17.55 -10.63 -9.46
CA ALA A 165 16.76 -11.45 -10.38
C ALA A 165 17.21 -12.92 -10.36
N ARG A 166 18.52 -13.17 -10.23
CA ARG A 166 19.11 -14.52 -10.15
C ARG A 166 18.76 -15.27 -8.86
N LEU A 167 18.19 -14.62 -7.84
CA LEU A 167 17.65 -15.31 -6.66
C LEU A 167 16.40 -16.14 -7.00
N VAL A 168 15.71 -15.79 -8.09
CA VAL A 168 14.62 -16.61 -8.63
C VAL A 168 15.23 -17.74 -9.48
N SER A 169 14.94 -18.99 -9.13
CA SER A 169 15.36 -20.12 -9.96
C SER A 169 14.74 -20.01 -11.36
N ILE A 170 15.49 -20.39 -12.39
CA ILE A 170 15.00 -20.29 -13.77
C ILE A 170 13.72 -21.11 -13.99
N GLU A 171 13.59 -22.26 -13.32
CA GLU A 171 12.39 -23.09 -13.36
C GLU A 171 11.15 -22.33 -12.85
N ASN A 172 11.27 -21.64 -11.70
CA ASN A 172 10.20 -20.83 -11.15
C ASN A 172 9.89 -19.62 -12.04
N ALA A 173 10.91 -19.01 -12.63
CA ALA A 173 10.74 -17.87 -13.53
C ALA A 173 9.98 -18.26 -14.81
N LEU A 174 10.32 -19.41 -15.43
CA LEU A 174 9.60 -19.94 -16.58
C LEU A 174 8.17 -20.36 -16.22
N ASN A 175 7.97 -20.98 -15.05
CA ASN A 175 6.63 -21.32 -14.56
C ASN A 175 5.77 -20.06 -14.40
N TYR A 176 6.33 -19.00 -13.82
CA TYR A 176 5.65 -17.72 -13.63
C TYR A 176 5.29 -17.08 -14.97
N LEU A 177 6.25 -16.99 -15.89
CA LEU A 177 6.04 -16.49 -17.25
C LEU A 177 4.95 -17.27 -17.98
N GLY A 178 4.98 -18.61 -17.89
CA GLY A 178 3.99 -19.50 -18.51
C GLY A 178 2.54 -19.21 -18.12
N ARG A 179 2.30 -18.70 -16.90
CA ARG A 179 0.93 -18.36 -16.43
C ARG A 179 0.24 -17.33 -17.31
N TYR A 180 0.98 -16.36 -17.85
CA TYR A 180 0.42 -15.36 -18.73
C TYR A 180 0.04 -15.93 -20.10
N PHE A 181 0.68 -17.03 -20.49
CA PHE A 181 0.53 -17.69 -21.78
C PHE A 181 -0.15 -19.05 -21.64
N GLU A 182 -1.28 -19.12 -20.92
CA GLU A 182 -2.09 -20.35 -20.80
C GLU A 182 -1.30 -21.55 -20.22
N HIS A 183 -0.41 -21.27 -19.26
CA HIS A 183 0.50 -22.27 -18.66
C HIS A 183 1.44 -22.94 -19.66
N TYR A 184 1.80 -22.22 -20.73
CA TYR A 184 2.74 -22.72 -21.72
C TYR A 184 4.11 -23.04 -21.14
N ASP A 185 4.66 -24.17 -21.58
CA ASP A 185 5.94 -24.69 -21.14
C ASP A 185 7.09 -24.09 -21.95
N PHE A 186 7.62 -22.98 -21.44
CA PHE A 186 8.78 -22.31 -22.02
C PHE A 186 10.10 -23.09 -21.87
N SER A 187 10.17 -24.13 -21.03
CA SER A 187 11.41 -24.91 -20.85
C SER A 187 11.85 -25.66 -22.12
N ARG A 188 10.95 -25.77 -23.10
CA ARG A 188 11.17 -26.37 -24.42
C ARG A 188 12.05 -25.55 -25.35
N HIS A 189 12.28 -24.28 -25.01
CA HIS A 189 13.06 -23.35 -25.82
C HIS A 189 14.46 -23.10 -25.21
N PRO A 190 15.49 -22.85 -26.02
CA PRO A 190 16.81 -22.51 -25.49
C PRO A 190 16.77 -21.20 -24.69
N LEU A 191 17.25 -21.25 -23.44
CA LEU A 191 17.19 -20.12 -22.50
C LEU A 191 17.91 -18.86 -22.99
N ASP A 192 19.05 -19.05 -23.65
CA ASP A 192 19.93 -17.95 -24.08
C ASP A 192 19.75 -17.60 -25.57
N ALA A 193 18.71 -18.13 -26.21
CA ALA A 193 18.23 -17.66 -27.51
C ALA A 193 17.25 -16.48 -27.33
N PRO A 194 17.02 -15.67 -28.38
CA PRO A 194 15.98 -14.65 -28.38
C PRO A 194 14.63 -15.22 -27.92
N PHE A 195 13.81 -14.40 -27.26
CA PHE A 195 12.48 -14.81 -26.81
C PHE A 195 11.69 -15.46 -27.97
N PRO A 196 11.13 -16.67 -27.77
CA PRO A 196 10.55 -17.44 -28.87
C PRO A 196 9.34 -16.73 -29.48
N ASP A 197 9.21 -16.82 -30.80
CA ASP A 197 7.98 -16.38 -31.46
C ASP A 197 6.87 -17.42 -31.22
N ILE A 198 6.00 -17.08 -30.26
CA ILE A 198 4.88 -17.90 -29.80
C ILE A 198 3.55 -17.48 -30.44
N GLY A 199 3.59 -16.62 -31.47
CA GLY A 199 2.41 -16.19 -32.23
C GLY A 199 1.34 -15.54 -31.35
N ASP A 200 0.12 -16.05 -31.47
CA ASP A 200 -1.09 -15.53 -30.83
C ASP A 200 -1.37 -16.14 -29.45
N LEU A 201 -0.42 -16.93 -28.93
CA LEU A 201 -0.54 -17.52 -27.60
C LEU A 201 -0.75 -16.43 -26.54
N GLY A 202 -1.73 -16.64 -25.66
CA GLY A 202 -2.10 -15.67 -24.61
C GLY A 202 -3.04 -14.55 -25.06
N GLN A 203 -3.53 -14.55 -26.32
CA GLN A 203 -4.55 -13.59 -26.79
C GLN A 203 -5.89 -13.72 -26.05
N ASN A 204 -6.26 -14.93 -25.61
CA ASN A 204 -7.52 -15.21 -24.91
C ASN A 204 -7.39 -15.16 -23.38
N SER A 205 -6.21 -14.76 -22.87
CA SER A 205 -5.89 -14.71 -21.44
C SER A 205 -5.47 -13.30 -21.04
N PHE A 206 -4.27 -13.11 -20.48
CA PHE A 206 -3.72 -11.82 -20.05
C PHE A 206 -3.21 -10.97 -21.22
N ARG A 207 -4.06 -10.69 -22.22
CA ARG A 207 -3.67 -10.07 -23.49
C ARG A 207 -2.80 -8.81 -23.36
N SER A 208 -3.18 -7.89 -22.47
CA SER A 208 -2.39 -6.67 -22.24
C SER A 208 -0.96 -6.98 -21.75
N THR A 209 -0.85 -7.90 -20.79
CA THR A 209 0.44 -8.33 -20.23
C THR A 209 1.26 -9.12 -21.26
N THR A 210 0.64 -10.06 -21.99
CA THR A 210 1.35 -10.86 -22.98
C THR A 210 1.83 -10.02 -24.17
N ASP A 211 1.04 -9.05 -24.61
CA ASP A 211 1.45 -8.09 -25.65
C ASP A 211 2.58 -7.18 -25.17
N ALA A 212 2.56 -6.73 -23.91
CA ALA A 212 3.67 -5.99 -23.31
C ALA A 212 4.95 -6.82 -23.21
N ILE A 213 4.87 -8.08 -22.78
CA ILE A 213 6.01 -9.00 -22.71
C ILE A 213 6.61 -9.24 -24.11
N LYS A 214 5.77 -9.59 -25.10
CA LYS A 214 6.21 -9.82 -26.48
C LYS A 214 6.87 -8.57 -27.07
N ARG A 215 6.28 -7.38 -26.84
CA ARG A 215 6.84 -6.11 -27.30
C ARG A 215 8.19 -5.81 -26.64
N ASN A 216 8.27 -5.87 -25.31
CA ASN A 216 9.50 -5.60 -24.56
C ASN A 216 10.64 -6.55 -24.97
N ALA A 217 10.34 -7.84 -25.14
CA ALA A 217 11.31 -8.83 -25.57
C ALA A 217 11.86 -8.53 -26.98
N ARG A 218 10.99 -8.09 -27.91
CA ARG A 218 11.38 -7.72 -29.27
C ARG A 218 12.18 -6.42 -29.32
N GLU A 219 11.69 -5.36 -28.67
CA GLU A 219 12.33 -4.02 -28.68
C GLU A 219 13.71 -4.03 -28.03
N ARG A 220 13.91 -4.86 -26.99
CA ARG A 220 15.16 -4.95 -26.24
C ARG A 220 16.01 -6.17 -26.62
N ASN A 221 15.57 -6.97 -27.60
CA ASN A 221 16.22 -8.20 -28.05
C ASN A 221 16.60 -9.14 -26.88
N LEU A 222 15.66 -9.36 -25.96
CA LEU A 222 15.90 -10.15 -24.75
C LEU A 222 15.94 -11.65 -25.06
N THR A 223 16.80 -12.37 -24.35
CA THR A 223 16.74 -13.83 -24.33
C THR A 223 15.53 -14.33 -23.53
N LEU A 224 15.14 -15.58 -23.75
CA LEU A 224 14.09 -16.21 -22.93
C LEU A 224 14.43 -16.14 -21.43
N ARG A 225 15.70 -16.38 -21.05
CA ARG A 225 16.17 -16.28 -19.67
C ARG A 225 15.92 -14.90 -19.08
N GLN A 226 16.32 -13.85 -19.80
CA GLN A 226 16.17 -12.47 -19.33
C GLN A 226 14.69 -12.11 -19.17
N MET A 227 13.86 -12.44 -20.16
CA MET A 227 12.43 -12.14 -20.10
C MET A 227 11.70 -12.94 -19.01
N ALA A 228 12.06 -14.21 -18.79
CA ALA A 228 11.48 -15.01 -17.71
C ALA A 228 11.83 -14.43 -16.33
N LEU A 229 13.10 -14.04 -16.13
CA LEU A 229 13.55 -13.42 -14.89
C LEU A 229 12.91 -12.04 -14.68
N GLU A 230 12.79 -11.21 -15.73
CA GLU A 230 12.10 -9.91 -15.65
C GLU A 230 10.61 -10.05 -15.39
N ALA A 231 9.95 -11.08 -15.91
CA ALA A 231 8.54 -11.34 -15.60
C ALA A 231 8.35 -11.76 -14.13
N ALA A 232 9.26 -12.57 -13.59
CA ALA A 232 9.19 -13.05 -12.21
C ALA A 232 9.74 -12.05 -11.17
N SER A 233 10.65 -11.17 -11.59
CA SER A 233 11.26 -10.10 -10.82
C SER A 233 11.27 -8.81 -11.64
N PRO A 234 10.13 -8.10 -11.71
CA PRO A 234 10.01 -6.85 -12.46
C PRO A 234 11.06 -5.83 -12.05
N ARG A 235 11.57 -5.08 -13.03
CA ARG A 235 12.51 -3.99 -12.76
C ARG A 235 11.84 -2.91 -11.92
N PRO A 236 12.51 -2.39 -10.88
CA PRO A 236 12.00 -1.27 -10.10
C PRO A 236 11.78 -0.02 -10.95
N VAL A 237 10.60 0.61 -10.80
CA VAL A 237 10.22 1.86 -11.48
C VAL A 237 11.24 2.98 -11.23
N PHE A 238 11.82 3.02 -10.04
CA PHE A 238 12.90 3.95 -9.69
C PHE A 238 14.22 3.20 -9.55
N SER A 239 14.96 3.12 -10.64
CA SER A 239 16.29 2.53 -10.69
C SER A 239 17.26 3.49 -11.37
N GLY A 240 18.44 3.71 -10.77
CA GLY A 240 19.40 4.69 -11.28
C GLY A 240 20.40 5.18 -10.25
N THR A 241 21.06 6.29 -10.57
CA THR A 241 21.85 7.06 -9.60
C THR A 241 20.96 7.63 -8.48
N PRO A 242 21.53 8.05 -7.34
CA PRO A 242 20.76 8.69 -6.28
C PRO A 242 19.94 9.89 -6.77
N GLU A 243 20.51 10.70 -7.67
CA GLU A 243 19.85 11.84 -8.31
C GLU A 243 18.68 11.39 -9.19
N ALA A 244 18.86 10.36 -10.02
CA ALA A 244 17.80 9.85 -10.91
C ALA A 244 16.62 9.29 -10.12
N VAL A 245 16.89 8.57 -9.01
CA VAL A 245 15.84 8.08 -8.11
C VAL A 245 15.12 9.25 -7.43
N ALA A 246 15.85 10.25 -6.92
CA ALA A 246 15.25 11.44 -6.32
C ALA A 246 14.40 12.23 -7.33
N ASP A 247 14.85 12.38 -8.58
CA ASP A 247 14.12 13.04 -9.67
C ASP A 247 12.82 12.30 -9.99
N GLY A 248 12.85 10.97 -10.01
CA GLY A 248 11.66 10.15 -10.23
C GLY A 248 10.62 10.33 -9.12
N LEU A 249 11.03 10.21 -7.85
CA LEU A 249 10.15 10.38 -6.70
C LEU A 249 9.56 11.80 -6.65
N GLN A 250 10.39 12.82 -6.88
CA GLN A 250 9.94 14.21 -6.95
C GLN A 250 8.90 14.39 -8.06
N ARG A 251 9.16 13.87 -9.27
CA ARG A 251 8.22 13.99 -10.39
C ARG A 251 6.84 13.43 -10.07
N TRP A 252 6.79 12.30 -9.35
CA TRP A 252 5.53 11.70 -8.92
C TRP A 252 4.85 12.51 -7.82
N PHE A 253 5.61 13.05 -6.87
CA PHE A 253 5.07 13.92 -5.83
C PHE A 253 4.53 15.24 -6.41
N ASP A 254 5.34 15.98 -7.16
CA ASP A 254 4.98 17.26 -7.79
C ASP A 254 3.86 17.08 -8.82
N GLY A 255 3.80 15.90 -9.45
CA GLY A 255 2.75 15.51 -10.38
C GLY A 255 1.43 15.12 -9.72
N ALA A 256 1.28 15.23 -8.40
CA ALA A 256 0.08 14.80 -7.66
C ALA A 256 -0.29 13.32 -7.93
N ALA A 257 0.70 12.44 -7.86
CA ALA A 257 0.53 10.99 -7.98
C ALA A 257 0.68 10.26 -6.63
N ALA A 258 1.24 10.94 -5.63
CA ALA A 258 1.47 10.42 -4.28
C ALA A 258 1.67 11.55 -3.26
N ASP A 259 1.23 11.34 -2.02
CA ASP A 259 1.62 12.15 -0.85
C ASP A 259 2.91 11.62 -0.18
N GLY A 260 3.34 10.43 -0.57
CA GLY A 260 4.56 9.79 -0.08
C GLY A 260 4.75 8.39 -0.68
N PHE A 261 5.78 7.69 -0.22
CA PHE A 261 6.17 6.40 -0.79
C PHE A 261 6.43 5.36 0.28
N ILE A 262 5.99 4.13 0.05
CA ILE A 262 6.45 2.95 0.81
C ILE A 262 7.59 2.35 -0.01
N ILE A 263 8.82 2.53 0.49
CA ILE A 263 10.04 2.09 -0.19
C ILE A 263 10.31 0.62 0.12
N SER A 264 10.48 -0.18 -0.93
CA SER A 264 11.02 -1.54 -0.86
C SER A 264 12.29 -1.67 -1.71
N GLY A 265 13.08 -2.71 -1.45
CA GLY A 265 14.24 -3.04 -2.25
C GLY A 265 14.44 -4.54 -2.35
N GLY A 266 15.13 -4.97 -3.40
CA GLY A 266 15.36 -6.40 -3.69
C GLY A 266 16.38 -7.08 -2.77
N THR A 267 17.16 -6.30 -2.01
CA THR A 267 18.24 -6.79 -1.15
C THR A 267 18.21 -6.13 0.23
N PRO A 268 18.79 -6.75 1.28
CA PRO A 268 18.84 -6.17 2.62
C PRO A 268 19.49 -4.78 2.69
N ASN A 269 20.42 -4.48 1.79
CA ASN A 269 21.17 -3.22 1.77
C ASN A 269 20.45 -2.09 1.04
N ALA A 270 19.43 -2.40 0.21
CA ALA A 270 18.76 -1.43 -0.63
C ALA A 270 18.14 -0.27 0.18
N PHE A 271 17.57 -0.56 1.35
CA PHE A 271 17.03 0.46 2.23
C PHE A 271 18.12 1.39 2.80
N GLY A 272 19.26 0.83 3.21
CA GLY A 272 20.42 1.61 3.67
C GLY A 272 20.93 2.55 2.58
N HIS A 273 21.13 2.04 1.35
CA HIS A 273 21.56 2.86 0.22
C HIS A 273 20.57 4.00 -0.09
N PHE A 274 19.26 3.71 -0.03
CA PHE A 274 18.24 4.74 -0.22
C PHE A 274 18.33 5.84 0.85
N VAL A 275 18.42 5.46 2.13
CA VAL A 275 18.51 6.40 3.25
C VAL A 275 19.80 7.22 3.17
N ASP A 276 20.93 6.61 2.87
CA ASP A 276 22.23 7.30 2.91
C ASP A 276 22.47 8.17 1.68
N ARG A 277 21.88 7.83 0.53
CA ARG A 277 22.21 8.47 -0.76
C ARG A 277 21.08 9.28 -1.37
N VAL A 278 19.82 8.86 -1.21
CA VAL A 278 18.66 9.53 -1.83
C VAL A 278 18.01 10.53 -0.88
N VAL A 279 17.83 10.17 0.39
CA VAL A 279 17.18 11.06 1.38
C VAL A 279 17.90 12.41 1.53
N PRO A 280 19.26 12.51 1.56
CA PRO A 280 19.94 13.80 1.63
C PRO A 280 19.62 14.72 0.44
N ILE A 281 19.47 14.16 -0.75
CA ILE A 281 19.09 14.90 -1.96
C ILE A 281 17.68 15.44 -1.80
N LEU A 282 16.72 14.61 -1.37
CA LEU A 282 15.34 15.05 -1.10
C LEU A 282 15.28 16.14 0.00
N GLN A 283 16.11 16.04 1.05
CA GLN A 283 16.23 17.06 2.10
C GLN A 283 16.86 18.37 1.60
N GLN A 284 17.81 18.30 0.67
CA GLN A 284 18.38 19.49 0.02
C GLN A 284 17.33 20.21 -0.83
N ARG A 285 16.44 19.45 -1.47
CA ARG A 285 15.32 19.96 -2.29
C ARG A 285 14.09 20.39 -1.50
N GLY A 286 14.08 20.20 -0.18
CA GLY A 286 12.93 20.53 0.67
C GLY A 286 11.75 19.55 0.56
N LEU A 287 11.96 18.36 -0.04
CA LEU A 287 10.95 17.32 -0.24
C LEU A 287 10.91 16.29 0.88
N PHE A 288 11.85 16.35 1.82
CA PHE A 288 11.87 15.47 2.98
C PHE A 288 12.30 16.21 4.23
N ARG A 289 11.71 15.83 5.37
CA ARG A 289 12.02 16.43 6.67
C ARG A 289 13.48 16.19 7.08
N ARG A 290 14.06 17.15 7.80
CA ARG A 290 15.41 17.04 8.38
C ARG A 290 15.41 16.61 9.85
N ALA A 291 14.28 16.82 10.53
CA ALA A 291 14.05 16.40 11.90
C ALA A 291 12.58 15.97 12.04
N TYR A 292 12.30 15.20 13.08
CA TYR A 292 10.94 14.87 13.47
C TYR A 292 10.38 15.99 14.35
N HIS A 293 9.14 16.38 14.07
CA HIS A 293 8.36 17.29 14.91
C HIS A 293 7.06 16.58 15.30
N GLY A 294 6.64 16.73 16.56
CA GLY A 294 5.54 15.96 17.13
C GLY A 294 5.97 14.58 17.63
N ASP A 295 5.14 14.00 18.48
CA ASP A 295 5.40 12.75 19.21
C ASP A 295 4.55 11.58 18.71
N THR A 296 3.66 11.83 17.75
CA THR A 296 2.72 10.84 17.24
C THR A 296 2.90 10.56 15.75
N LEU A 297 2.57 9.34 15.33
CA LEU A 297 2.56 8.98 13.92
C LEU A 297 1.63 9.90 13.11
N ARG A 298 0.50 10.30 13.70
CA ARG A 298 -0.45 11.22 13.09
C ARG A 298 0.16 12.59 12.77
N GLU A 299 0.94 13.17 13.69
CA GLU A 299 1.67 14.42 13.46
C GLU A 299 2.76 14.24 12.39
N HIS A 300 3.48 13.11 12.39
CA HIS A 300 4.51 12.82 11.39
C HIS A 300 3.95 12.67 9.97
N LEU A 301 2.65 12.40 9.85
CA LEU A 301 1.90 12.32 8.60
C LEU A 301 1.13 13.62 8.26
N GLY A 302 1.24 14.65 9.11
CA GLY A 302 0.51 15.91 8.94
C GLY A 302 -1.02 15.70 8.93
N LEU A 303 -1.52 14.80 9.77
CA LEU A 303 -2.95 14.47 9.87
C LEU A 303 -3.57 15.08 11.12
N THR A 304 -4.83 15.48 11.03
CA THR A 304 -5.58 16.05 12.16
C THR A 304 -5.93 14.98 13.18
N ARG A 305 -5.69 15.27 14.47
CA ARG A 305 -6.11 14.41 15.58
C ARG A 305 -7.64 14.34 15.65
N PRO A 306 -8.26 13.14 15.57
CA PRO A 306 -9.71 13.02 15.60
C PRO A 306 -10.26 13.39 16.98
N LEU A 307 -11.27 14.25 16.99
CA LEU A 307 -12.03 14.58 18.18
C LEU A 307 -12.75 13.34 18.72
N ASN A 308 -12.97 13.31 20.03
CA ASN A 308 -13.81 12.28 20.63
C ASN A 308 -15.27 12.56 20.23
N ARG A 309 -16.01 11.56 19.76
CA ARG A 309 -17.41 11.74 19.33
C ARG A 309 -18.38 12.18 20.42
N PHE A 310 -18.03 11.99 21.70
CA PHE A 310 -18.89 12.28 22.85
C PHE A 310 -18.60 13.65 23.48
N THR A 311 -17.57 14.37 23.04
CA THR A 311 -17.16 15.67 23.62
C THR A 311 -17.78 16.87 22.91
N GLN A 312 -19.09 16.86 22.65
CA GLN A 312 -19.79 18.03 22.08
C GLN A 312 -19.75 19.23 23.01
#